data_AF-A0A7K3LS08-F1
#
_entry.id   AF-A0A7K3LS08-F1
#
_cell.length_a   1.000
_cell.length_b   1.000
_cell.length_c   1.000
_cell.angle_alpha   90.00
_cell.angle_beta   90.00
_cell.angle_gamma   90.00
#
_symmetry.space_group_name_H-M   'P 1'
#
loop_
_entity.id
_entity.type
_entity.pdbx_description
1 polymer ?
#
loop_
_entity_poly.entity_id
_entity_poly.type
_entity_poly.pdbx_seq_one_letter_code
_entity_poly.pdbx_strand_id
1 'polypeptide(L)' 'MWTKTFWLDLAERAIKTAAQSAAAVLTATSVEAIDWAAGGAIVGVATAVSVLTSLASRGNSDSASLVR' A
#
# COMPACT_ATOMS: atom_id res chain seq x y z
N MET A 1 2.48 7.65 -20.60
CA MET A 1 1.66 8.48 -19.68
C MET A 1 0.99 7.64 -18.60
N TRP A 2 0.58 6.40 -18.89
CA TRP A 2 0.46 5.35 -17.88
C TRP A 2 1.17 4.13 -18.47
N THR A 3 2.42 3.90 -18.07
CA THR A 3 3.23 2.83 -18.67
C THR A 3 2.91 1.49 -18.01
N LYS A 4 3.20 0.39 -18.70
CA LYS A 4 3.12 -0.94 -18.09
C LYS A 4 3.95 -1.00 -16.80
N THR A 5 5.15 -0.42 -16.81
CA THR A 5 6.03 -0.31 -15.64
C THR A 5 5.35 0.41 -14.48
N PHE A 6 4.67 1.53 -14.73
CA PHE A 6 3.96 2.24 -13.66
C PHE A 6 2.90 1.38 -12.97
N TRP A 7 2.08 0.65 -13.75
CA TRP A 7 1.04 -0.20 -13.18
C TRP A 7 1.64 -1.38 -12.41
N LEU A 8 2.78 -1.90 -12.86
CA LEU A 8 3.54 -2.91 -12.11
C LEU A 8 4.09 -2.34 -10.80
N ASP A 9 4.71 -1.16 -10.83
CA ASP A 9 5.25 -0.49 -9.62
C ASP A 9 4.13 -0.16 -8.62
N LEU A 10 2.97 0.31 -9.11
CA LEU A 10 1.79 0.59 -8.29
C LEU A 10 1.27 -0.69 -7.64
N ALA A 11 1.15 -1.78 -8.41
CA ALA A 11 0.69 -3.06 -7.90
C ALA A 11 1.66 -3.62 -6.85
N GLU A 12 2.97 -3.58 -7.11
CA GLU A 12 3.99 -3.99 -6.15
C GLU A 12 3.87 -3.22 -4.83
N ARG A 13 3.74 -1.89 -4.90
CA ARG A 13 3.58 -1.03 -3.72
C ARG A 13 2.30 -1.32 -2.96
N ALA A 14 1.18 -1.51 -3.67
CA ALA A 14 -0.10 -1.83 -3.06
C ALA A 14 -0.04 -3.18 -2.31
N ILE A 15 0.48 -4.22 -2.97
CA ILE A 15 0.64 -5.56 -2.38
C ILE A 15 1.58 -5.52 -1.17
N LYS A 16 2.72 -4.83 -1.29
CA LYS A 16 3.66 -4.67 -0.18
C LYS A 16 3.02 -3.96 1.01
N THR A 17 2.24 -2.91 0.76
CA THR A 17 1.51 -2.19 1.82
C THR A 17 0.47 -3.08 2.48
N ALA A 18 -0.28 -3.86 1.69
CA ALA A 18 -1.26 -4.82 2.21
C ALA A 18 -0.59 -5.88 3.09
N ALA A 19 0.51 -6.48 2.63
CA ALA A 19 1.24 -7.49 3.39
C ALA A 19 1.83 -6.93 4.69
N GLN A 20 2.44 -5.75 4.64
CA GLN A 20 3.05 -5.12 5.83
C GLN A 20 2.01 -4.69 6.86
N SER A 21 0.87 -4.14 6.42
CA SER A 21 -0.23 -3.77 7.32
C SER A 21 -0.92 -5.00 7.90
N ALA A 22 -1.10 -6.08 7.12
CA ALA A 22 -1.62 -7.34 7.63
C ALA A 22 -0.69 -7.94 8.68
N ALA A 23 0.63 -7.94 8.43
CA ALA A 23 1.62 -8.39 9.40
C ALA A 23 1.56 -7.58 10.70
N ALA A 24 1.36 -6.25 10.62
CA ALA A 24 1.19 -5.40 11.79
C ALA A 24 -0.05 -5.79 12.61
N VAL A 25 -1.19 -6.04 11.97
CA VAL A 25 -2.41 -6.53 12.65
C VAL A 25 -2.17 -7.87 13.33
N LEU A 26 -1.55 -8.82 12.63
CA LEU A 26 -1.29 -10.18 13.12
C LEU A 26 -0.28 -10.22 14.28
N THR A 27 0.59 -9.22 14.39
CA THR A 27 1.63 -9.14 15.43
C THR A 27 1.27 -8.23 16.59
N ALA A 28 0.15 -7.50 16.51
CA ALA A 28 -0.28 -6.56 17.54
C ALA A 28 -0.83 -7.26 18.81
N THR A 29 -1.36 -8.47 18.68
CA THR A 29 -2.00 -9.22 19.79
C THR A 29 -2.07 -10.72 19.49
N SER A 30 -2.60 -11.53 20.42
CA SER A 30 -2.86 -12.95 20.18
C SER A 30 -3.99 -13.17 19.17
N VAL A 31 -3.95 -14.27 18.42
CA VAL A 31 -4.88 -14.54 17.31
C VAL A 31 -6.35 -14.53 17.73
N GLU A 32 -6.69 -15.05 18.92
CA GLU A 32 -8.07 -15.03 19.41
C GLU A 32 -8.59 -13.63 19.78
N ALA A 33 -7.68 -12.68 20.03
CA ALA A 33 -8.02 -11.31 20.42
C ALA A 33 -8.04 -10.34 19.22
N ILE A 34 -7.76 -10.81 18.00
CA ILE A 34 -7.79 -9.98 16.80
C ILE A 34 -9.24 -9.64 16.44
N ASP A 35 -9.56 -8.36 16.42
CA ASP A 35 -10.74 -7.86 15.72
C ASP A 35 -10.49 -7.93 14.21
N TRP A 36 -11.00 -8.97 13.57
CA TRP A 36 -10.83 -9.21 12.14
C TRP A 36 -11.48 -8.14 11.27
N ALA A 37 -12.55 -7.50 11.74
CA ALA A 37 -13.22 -6.44 11.00
C ALA A 37 -12.37 -5.17 11.02
N ALA A 38 -11.91 -4.74 12.20
CA ALA A 38 -11.02 -3.59 12.34
C ALA A 38 -9.67 -3.85 11.65
N GLY A 39 -9.09 -5.04 11.82
CA GLY A 39 -7.85 -5.45 11.18
C GLY A 39 -7.93 -5.42 9.65
N GLY A 40 -8.99 -6.00 9.07
CA GLY A 40 -9.24 -5.94 7.63
C GLY A 40 -9.44 -4.51 7.12
N ALA A 41 -10.13 -3.66 7.88
CA ALA A 41 -10.31 -2.25 7.56
C ALA A 41 -8.98 -1.49 7.54
N ILE A 42 -8.07 -1.73 8.50
CA ILE A 42 -6.73 -1.13 8.54
C ILE A 42 -5.94 -1.49 7.28
N VAL A 43 -5.91 -2.78 6.90
CA VAL A 43 -5.20 -3.25 5.70
C VAL A 43 -5.79 -2.61 4.44
N GLY A 44 -7.11 -2.58 4.33
CA GLY A 44 -7.82 -1.99 3.20
C GLY A 44 -7.53 -0.49 3.05
N VAL A 45 -7.62 0.27 4.13
CA VAL A 45 -7.34 1.72 4.14
C VAL A 45 -5.88 1.99 3.81
N ALA A 46 -4.93 1.27 4.42
CA ALA A 46 -3.51 1.45 4.14
C ALA A 46 -3.19 1.19 2.65
N THR A 47 -3.77 0.13 2.08
CA THR A 47 -3.60 -0.22 0.67
C THR A 47 -4.21 0.86 -0.24
N ALA A 48 -5.41 1.35 0.07
CA ALA A 48 -6.06 2.42 -0.68
C ALA A 48 -5.25 3.72 -0.64
N VAL A 49 -4.73 4.11 0.52
CA VAL A 49 -3.83 5.27 0.68
C VAL A 49 -2.57 5.11 -0.17
N SER A 50 -1.98 3.92 -0.23
CA SER A 50 -0.81 3.62 -1.07
C SER A 50 -1.08 3.81 -2.56
N VAL A 51 -2.25 3.34 -3.01
CA VAL A 51 -2.72 3.55 -4.39
C VAL A 51 -2.94 5.04 -4.67
N LEU A 52 -3.74 5.72 -3.85
CA LEU A 52 -4.05 7.14 -4.02
C LEU A 52 -2.79 8.01 -4.04
N THR A 53 -1.83 7.73 -3.16
CA THR A 53 -0.53 8.45 -3.13
C THR A 53 0.31 8.16 -4.37
N SER A 54 0.29 6.93 -4.87
CA SER A 54 0.97 6.57 -6.13
C SER A 54 0.35 7.27 -7.34
N LEU A 55 -0.96 7.49 -7.33
CA LEU A 55 -1.66 8.29 -8.35
C LEU A 55 -1.32 9.79 -8.21
N ALA A 56 -1.36 10.33 -6.99
CA ALA A 56 -1.08 11.75 -6.71
C ALA A 56 0.37 12.13 -7.04
N SER A 57 1.34 11.26 -6.75
CA SER A 57 2.76 11.50 -7.02
C SER A 57 3.11 11.63 -8.50
N ARG A 58 2.27 11.14 -9.42
CA ARG A 58 2.43 11.40 -10.87
C ARG A 58 1.86 12.73 -11.33
N GLY A 59 0.97 13.36 -10.56
CA GLY A 59 0.41 14.69 -10.86
C GLY A 59 1.42 15.83 -10.66
N ASN A 60 2.45 15.59 -9.85
CA ASN A 60 3.59 16.48 -9.70
C ASN A 60 4.70 15.98 -10.65
N SER A 61 4.77 16.53 -11.86
CA SER A 61 5.95 16.34 -12.73
C SER A 61 7.22 16.60 -11.90
N ASP A 62 8.18 15.67 -11.95
CA ASP A 62 9.53 15.73 -11.33
C ASP A 62 9.74 15.38 -9.85
N SER A 63 9.43 14.15 -9.40
CA SER A 63 10.09 13.53 -8.21
C SER A 63 9.88 11.99 -8.19
N ALA A 64 10.83 11.07 -7.99
CA ALA A 64 12.25 11.14 -7.63
C ALA A 64 13.05 9.86 -8.03
N SER A 65 12.59 9.02 -8.97
CA SER A 65 13.36 7.82 -9.38
C SER A 65 14.44 8.09 -10.43
N LEU A 66 14.76 9.37 -10.71
CA LEU A 66 15.90 9.78 -11.54
C LEU A 66 17.21 9.78 -10.74
N VAL A 67 17.51 8.68 -10.06
CA VAL A 67 18.89 8.22 -9.93
C VAL A 67 18.94 6.90 -10.68
N ARG A 68 19.71 6.97 -11.75
CA ARG A 68 19.94 5.95 -12.77
C ARG A 68 20.70 4.75 -12.21
#